data_AF-A0A9P0J8E4-F1
#
_entry.id   AF-A0A9P0J8E4-F1
#
_cell.length_a   1.000
_cell.length_b   1.000
_cell.length_c   1.000
_cell.angle_alpha   90.00
_cell.angle_beta   90.00
_cell.angle_gamma   90.00
#
_symmetry.space_group_name_H-M   'P 1'
#
loop_
_entity.id
_entity.type
_entity.pdbx_description
1 polymer ?
#
loop_
_entity_poly.entity_id
_entity_poly.type
_entity_poly.pdbx_seq_one_letter_code
_entity_poly.pdbx_strand_id
1 'polypeptide(L)'
;MNNDSGIISFQHCNHKNIYCINIPTNCPICKKCLKYMQNIPVRVPYPFVRASQQSCSIIVKPTQGDFLNNYQLMDDLHIGVTSSRGTVVSYDWNGIIEDTDNWQECLVVFQLNDHFMEKYWDTVLTNIVKNECWNSSRNDVCLPYSVLLCSCCSILFTS
;
A
#
# COMPACT_ATOMS: atom_id res chain seq x y z
N MET A 1 -7.26 5.97 -21.16
CA MET A 1 -6.01 5.55 -21.85
C MET A 1 -5.19 4.79 -20.83
N ASN A 2 -5.03 3.48 -20.99
CA ASN A 2 -4.38 2.62 -20.00
C ASN A 2 -2.85 2.86 -20.06
N ASN A 3 -2.36 3.77 -19.23
CA ASN A 3 -0.94 4.01 -18.96
C ASN A 3 -0.37 2.93 -18.03
N ASP A 4 -0.76 1.68 -18.24
CA ASP A 4 -0.41 0.58 -17.34
C ASP A 4 1.01 0.11 -17.69
N SER A 5 2.01 0.92 -17.31
CA SER A 5 3.43 0.63 -17.44
C SER A 5 3.90 -0.24 -16.27
N GLY A 6 3.23 -1.39 -16.10
CA GLY A 6 3.57 -2.37 -15.07
C GLY A 6 5.04 -2.79 -15.13
N ILE A 7 5.54 -3.36 -14.04
CA ILE A 7 6.96 -3.67 -13.91
C ILE A 7 7.33 -4.79 -14.89
N ILE A 8 8.34 -4.54 -15.72
CA ILE A 8 8.91 -5.52 -16.65
C ILE A 8 10.17 -6.10 -16.02
N SER A 9 10.29 -7.43 -16.07
CA SER A 9 11.49 -8.17 -15.69
C SER A 9 12.14 -8.79 -16.92
N PHE A 10 13.46 -8.69 -17.01
CA PHE A 10 14.27 -9.41 -18.01
C PHE A 10 15.59 -9.88 -17.41
N GLN A 11 16.17 -10.95 -17.98
CA GLN A 11 17.46 -11.47 -17.53
C GLN A 11 18.62 -10.96 -18.37
N HIS A 12 19.65 -10.42 -17.69
CA HIS A 12 20.91 -10.00 -18.30
C HIS A 12 22.05 -10.13 -17.27
N CYS A 13 23.29 -9.79 -17.63
CA CYS A 13 24.43 -9.73 -16.69
C CYS A 13 24.61 -11.03 -15.87
N ASN A 14 24.73 -12.17 -16.56
CA ASN A 14 24.85 -13.50 -15.95
C ASN A 14 23.56 -13.95 -15.24
N HIS A 15 22.44 -13.94 -16.00
CA HIS A 15 21.10 -14.37 -15.55
C HIS A 15 20.52 -13.62 -14.33
N LYS A 16 20.94 -12.37 -14.10
CA LYS A 16 20.33 -11.50 -13.09
C LYS A 16 19.02 -10.94 -13.63
N ASN A 17 17.97 -11.00 -12.82
CA ASN A 17 16.71 -10.31 -13.10
C ASN A 17 16.91 -8.80 -12.94
N ILE A 18 16.59 -8.05 -13.98
CA ILE A 18 16.59 -6.59 -14.00
C ILE A 18 15.13 -6.16 -14.16
N TYR A 19 14.69 -5.27 -13.27
CA TYR A 19 13.32 -4.75 -13.24
C TYR A 19 13.30 -3.31 -13.73
N CYS A 20 12.32 -2.97 -14.58
CA CYS A 20 12.18 -1.64 -15.14
C CYS A 20 10.73 -1.34 -15.54
N ILE A 21 10.35 -0.06 -15.55
CA ILE A 21 9.06 0.41 -16.07
C ILE A 21 9.08 0.34 -17.60
N ASN A 22 10.19 0.79 -18.20
CA ASN A 22 10.46 0.73 -19.63
C ASN A 22 11.83 0.08 -19.86
N ILE A 23 11.94 -0.79 -20.86
CA ILE A 23 13.20 -1.45 -21.20
C ILE A 23 14.17 -0.40 -21.77
N PRO A 24 15.31 -0.13 -21.10
CA PRO A 24 16.26 0.86 -21.59
C PRO A 24 17.00 0.34 -22.84
N THR A 25 17.57 1.23 -23.65
CA THR A 25 18.39 0.82 -24.80
C THR A 25 19.69 0.13 -24.36
N ASN A 26 20.22 0.52 -23.20
CA ASN A 26 21.45 -0.02 -22.63
C ASN A 26 21.18 -0.59 -21.23
N CYS A 27 21.81 -1.72 -20.91
CA CYS A 27 21.72 -2.33 -19.60
C CYS A 27 22.19 -1.35 -18.51
N PRO A 28 21.40 -1.09 -17.45
CA PRO A 28 21.78 -0.14 -16.42
C PRO A 28 23.04 -0.57 -15.65
N ILE A 29 23.31 -1.89 -15.58
CA ILE A 29 24.43 -2.49 -14.85
C ILE A 29 25.72 -2.49 -15.69
N CYS A 30 25.71 -3.11 -16.88
CA CYS A 30 26.94 -3.29 -17.69
C CYS A 30 27.03 -2.39 -18.93
N LYS A 31 26.04 -1.51 -19.14
CA LYS A 31 25.95 -0.54 -20.24
C LYS A 31 25.90 -1.12 -21.68
N LYS A 32 25.88 -2.44 -21.85
CA LYS A 32 25.71 -3.11 -23.16
C LYS A 32 24.31 -2.89 -23.75
N CYS A 33 24.22 -2.84 -25.08
CA CYS A 33 22.97 -2.65 -25.81
C CYS A 33 22.00 -3.83 -25.62
N LEU A 34 20.74 -3.54 -25.34
CA LEU A 34 19.67 -4.53 -25.08
C LEU A 34 18.82 -4.84 -26.32
N LYS A 35 19.09 -4.22 -27.49
CA LYS A 35 18.27 -4.37 -28.72
C LYS A 35 18.15 -5.80 -29.25
N TYR A 36 19.12 -6.67 -28.98
CA TYR A 36 19.19 -8.03 -29.53
C TYR A 36 19.08 -9.11 -28.44
N MET A 37 18.42 -8.78 -27.34
CA MET A 37 18.15 -9.73 -26.26
C MET A 37 17.31 -10.91 -26.77
N GLN A 38 17.76 -12.14 -26.51
CA GLN A 38 17.02 -13.36 -26.86
C GLN A 38 15.89 -13.67 -25.85
N ASN A 39 15.99 -13.15 -24.63
CA ASN A 39 15.02 -13.42 -23.57
C ASN A 39 13.80 -12.51 -23.69
N ILE A 40 12.62 -13.12 -23.71
CA ILE A 40 11.33 -12.43 -23.75
C ILE A 40 11.13 -11.73 -22.39
N PRO A 41 10.95 -10.40 -22.36
CA PRO A 41 10.61 -9.68 -21.13
C PRO A 41 9.28 -10.17 -20.59
N VAL A 42 9.19 -10.38 -19.28
CA VAL A 42 7.96 -10.82 -18.61
C VAL A 42 7.40 -9.66 -17.79
N ARG A 43 6.09 -9.45 -17.89
CA ARG A 43 5.39 -8.50 -17.02
C ARG A 43 5.20 -9.13 -15.65
N VAL A 44 5.75 -8.49 -14.63
CA VAL A 44 5.58 -8.90 -13.23
C VAL A 44 4.14 -8.60 -12.81
N PRO A 45 3.50 -9.44 -11.98
CA PRO A 45 2.23 -9.10 -11.36
C PRO A 45 2.29 -7.72 -10.70
N TYR A 46 1.27 -6.89 -10.94
CA TYR A 46 1.22 -5.55 -10.36
C TYR A 46 0.96 -5.68 -8.85
N PRO A 47 1.86 -5.21 -7.98
CA PRO A 47 1.74 -5.44 -6.54
C PRO A 47 0.75 -4.48 -5.88
N PHE A 48 0.35 -3.40 -6.56
CA PHE A 48 -0.56 -2.41 -6.02
C PHE A 48 -2.00 -2.77 -6.34
N VAL A 49 -2.87 -2.56 -5.36
CA VAL A 49 -4.28 -2.92 -5.41
C VAL A 49 -5.14 -1.71 -5.08
N ARG A 50 -6.42 -1.82 -5.43
CA ARG A 50 -7.45 -0.87 -4.99
C ARG A 50 -7.98 -1.30 -3.64
N ALA A 51 -7.93 -0.40 -2.67
CA ALA A 51 -8.38 -0.68 -1.31
C ALA A 51 -9.85 -1.10 -1.23
N SER A 52 -10.70 -0.56 -2.11
CA SER A 52 -12.12 -0.92 -2.21
C SER A 52 -12.37 -2.40 -2.53
N GLN A 53 -11.34 -3.13 -2.96
CA GLN A 53 -11.39 -4.56 -3.28
C GLN A 53 -10.74 -5.42 -2.20
N GLN A 54 -10.22 -4.81 -1.14
CA GLN A 54 -9.51 -5.48 -0.05
C GLN A 54 -10.33 -5.36 1.23
N SER A 55 -10.92 -6.46 1.68
CA SER A 55 -11.66 -6.54 2.93
C SER A 55 -10.72 -6.76 4.11
N CYS A 56 -10.97 -6.06 5.23
CA CYS A 56 -10.29 -6.26 6.51
C CYS A 56 -8.76 -6.27 6.41
N SER A 57 -8.20 -5.25 5.75
CA SER A 57 -6.78 -5.15 5.45
C SER A 57 -6.14 -3.93 6.07
N ILE A 58 -4.85 -4.06 6.39
CA ILE A 58 -3.96 -2.92 6.60
C ILE A 58 -3.24 -2.66 5.29
N ILE A 59 -3.37 -1.44 4.82
CA ILE A 59 -2.82 -0.98 3.54
C ILE A 59 -1.92 0.22 3.75
N VAL A 60 -0.95 0.38 2.86
CA VAL A 60 -0.03 1.52 2.86
C VAL A 60 0.09 2.12 1.47
N LYS A 61 0.27 3.44 1.41
CA LYS A 61 0.59 4.18 0.19
C LYS A 61 1.60 5.30 0.50
N PRO A 62 2.32 5.84 -0.49
CA PRO A 62 3.10 7.05 -0.28
C PRO A 62 2.19 8.19 0.17
N THR A 63 2.70 9.03 1.07
CA THR A 63 1.97 10.25 1.48
C THR A 63 1.80 11.22 0.31
N GLN A 64 2.76 11.22 -0.63
CA GLN A 64 2.75 12.03 -1.84
C GLN A 64 3.03 11.18 -3.07
N GLY A 65 2.23 11.34 -4.13
CA GLY A 65 2.41 10.66 -5.40
C GLY A 65 2.20 9.14 -5.33
N ASP A 66 2.97 8.39 -6.14
CA ASP A 66 2.90 6.93 -6.25
C ASP A 66 4.25 6.21 -5.98
N PHE A 67 4.18 4.89 -5.78
CA PHE A 67 5.32 4.06 -5.43
C PHE A 67 6.36 3.90 -6.56
N LEU A 68 5.96 4.02 -7.82
CA LEU A 68 6.82 3.73 -8.97
C LEU A 68 7.57 4.96 -9.48
N ASN A 69 6.99 6.14 -9.33
CA ASN A 69 7.46 7.38 -9.94
C ASN A 69 7.93 8.43 -8.92
N ASN A 70 7.36 8.45 -7.71
CA ASN A 70 7.62 9.52 -6.75
C ASN A 70 8.38 9.03 -5.52
N TYR A 71 7.97 7.91 -4.96
CA TYR A 71 8.47 7.42 -3.67
C TYR A 71 10.00 7.19 -3.64
N GLN A 72 10.66 7.74 -2.62
CA GLN A 72 12.07 7.54 -2.29
C GLN A 72 12.25 6.83 -0.94
N LEU A 73 13.45 6.31 -0.66
CA LEU A 73 13.78 5.48 0.51
C LEU A 73 13.53 6.14 1.89
N MET A 74 13.18 7.43 1.94
CA MET A 74 12.95 8.18 3.17
C MET A 74 11.61 8.92 3.16
N ASP A 75 10.77 8.68 2.15
CA ASP A 75 9.46 9.33 2.07
C ASP A 75 8.50 8.66 3.05
N ASP A 76 7.63 9.47 3.67
CA ASP A 76 6.65 8.98 4.62
C ASP A 76 5.56 8.15 3.93
N LEU A 77 5.19 7.04 4.57
CA LEU A 77 4.06 6.21 4.17
C LEU A 77 2.81 6.57 4.97
N HIS A 78 1.69 6.63 4.29
CA HIS A 78 0.37 6.77 4.89
C HIS A 78 -0.28 5.41 5.07
N ILE A 79 -0.94 5.21 6.21
CA ILE A 79 -1.54 3.93 6.61
C ILE A 79 -3.06 4.04 6.59
N GLY A 80 -3.70 3.05 5.98
CA GLY A 80 -5.13 2.90 5.90
C GLY A 80 -5.57 1.54 6.41
N VAL A 81 -6.77 1.48 6.94
CA VAL A 81 -7.40 0.26 7.43
C VAL A 81 -8.73 0.10 6.71
N THR A 82 -8.94 -1.01 6.02
CA THR A 82 -10.19 -1.24 5.29
C THR A 82 -11.21 -1.98 6.16
N SER A 83 -12.48 -1.59 6.07
CA SER A 83 -13.58 -2.39 6.61
C SER A 83 -13.77 -3.69 5.81
N SER A 84 -14.68 -4.55 6.26
CA SER A 84 -15.12 -5.74 5.49
C SER A 84 -15.65 -5.39 4.10
N ARG A 85 -16.13 -4.15 3.90
CA ARG A 85 -16.68 -3.64 2.64
C ARG A 85 -15.65 -2.90 1.78
N GLY A 86 -14.39 -2.83 2.21
CA GLY A 86 -13.34 -2.10 1.50
C GLY A 86 -13.36 -0.58 1.72
N THR A 87 -14.19 -0.07 2.63
CA THR A 87 -14.14 1.36 3.03
C THR A 87 -12.86 1.62 3.80
N VAL A 88 -12.08 2.61 3.38
CA VAL A 88 -10.81 2.93 4.04
C VAL A 88 -11.00 3.98 5.11
N VAL A 89 -10.50 3.68 6.31
CA VAL A 89 -10.30 4.61 7.41
C VAL A 89 -8.81 4.90 7.53
N SER A 90 -8.44 6.18 7.60
CA SER A 90 -7.05 6.61 7.82
C SER A 90 -7.02 7.82 8.74
N TYR A 91 -5.82 8.17 9.24
CA TYR A 91 -5.63 9.31 10.14
C TYR A 91 -4.64 10.29 9.54
N ASP A 92 -5.01 11.56 9.40
CA ASP A 92 -4.12 12.62 8.95
C ASP A 92 -4.14 13.83 9.91
N TRP A 93 -3.62 14.97 9.44
CA TRP A 93 -3.58 16.22 10.21
C TRP A 93 -4.98 16.78 10.56
N ASN A 94 -6.05 16.35 9.89
CA ASN A 94 -7.44 16.68 10.21
C ASN A 94 -8.09 15.70 11.20
N GLY A 95 -7.41 14.60 11.53
CA GLY A 95 -7.94 13.52 12.37
C GLY A 95 -8.29 12.29 11.55
N ILE A 96 -9.28 11.52 12.01
CA ILE A 96 -9.77 10.34 11.28
C ILE A 96 -10.57 10.78 10.04
N ILE A 97 -10.26 10.16 8.91
CA ILE A 97 -10.94 10.36 7.64
C ILE A 97 -11.35 9.01 7.06
N GLU A 98 -12.58 8.95 6.57
CA GLU A 98 -13.05 7.90 5.66
C GLU A 98 -12.86 8.36 4.21
N ASP A 99 -11.94 7.74 3.50
CA ASP A 99 -11.60 8.12 2.13
C ASP A 99 -11.06 6.91 1.38
N THR A 100 -11.89 6.32 0.54
CA THR A 100 -11.53 5.12 -0.24
C THR A 100 -11.00 5.49 -1.61
N ASP A 101 -11.42 6.63 -2.16
CA ASP A 101 -11.12 7.01 -3.54
C ASP A 101 -9.63 7.34 -3.71
N ASN A 102 -8.97 7.88 -2.68
CA ASN A 102 -7.52 8.15 -2.71
C ASN A 102 -6.63 6.91 -2.47
N TRP A 103 -7.20 5.70 -2.46
CA TRP A 103 -6.47 4.44 -2.20
C TRP A 103 -6.59 3.44 -3.36
N GLN A 104 -6.32 3.89 -4.58
CA GLN A 104 -6.34 3.04 -5.78
C GLN A 104 -5.03 2.31 -6.08
N GLU A 105 -3.91 2.78 -5.52
CA GLU A 105 -2.57 2.22 -5.72
C GLU A 105 -1.87 2.03 -4.37
N CYS A 106 -2.46 1.18 -3.55
CA CYS A 106 -1.92 0.84 -2.23
C CYS A 106 -1.33 -0.57 -2.20
N LEU A 107 -0.48 -0.82 -1.22
CA LEU A 107 0.07 -2.14 -0.92
C LEU A 107 -0.63 -2.72 0.30
N VAL A 108 -1.08 -3.97 0.21
CA VAL A 108 -1.56 -4.73 1.37
C VAL A 108 -0.38 -5.25 2.16
N VAL A 109 -0.25 -4.82 3.43
CA VAL A 109 0.79 -5.32 4.34
C VAL A 109 0.25 -6.38 5.29
N PHE A 110 -1.06 -6.39 5.51
CA PHE A 110 -1.75 -7.42 6.28
C PHE A 110 -3.21 -7.54 5.78
N GLN A 111 -3.74 -8.77 5.78
CA GLN A 111 -5.15 -9.02 5.51
C GLN A 111 -5.68 -10.10 6.46
N LEU A 112 -6.81 -9.80 7.11
CA LEU A 112 -7.52 -10.75 7.94
C LEU A 112 -8.30 -11.73 7.07
N ASN A 113 -7.94 -13.01 7.16
CA ASN A 113 -8.59 -14.10 6.41
C ASN A 113 -9.49 -14.95 7.33
N ASP A 114 -10.23 -14.30 8.22
CA ASP A 114 -11.20 -14.96 9.12
C ASP A 114 -12.55 -14.26 9.06
N HIS A 115 -13.51 -14.91 8.39
CA HIS A 115 -14.87 -14.42 8.22
C HIS A 115 -15.63 -14.24 9.54
N PHE A 116 -15.30 -15.01 10.59
CA PHE A 116 -15.94 -14.85 11.90
C PHE A 116 -15.52 -13.55 12.59
N MET A 117 -14.32 -13.05 12.25
CA MET A 117 -13.74 -11.85 12.85
C MET A 117 -14.06 -10.57 12.08
N GLU A 118 -14.60 -10.65 10.86
CA GLU A 118 -14.96 -9.45 10.05
C GLU A 118 -15.92 -8.52 10.79
N LYS A 119 -16.95 -9.07 11.45
CA LYS A 119 -17.91 -8.26 12.21
C LYS A 119 -17.27 -7.57 13.40
N TYR A 120 -16.35 -8.26 14.08
CA TYR A 120 -15.60 -7.70 15.20
C TYR A 120 -14.66 -6.60 14.71
N TRP A 121 -13.93 -6.84 13.63
CA TRP A 121 -13.08 -5.87 12.93
C TRP A 121 -13.85 -4.57 12.60
N ASP A 122 -15.01 -4.68 11.94
CA ASP A 122 -15.84 -3.53 11.59
C ASP A 122 -16.38 -2.80 12.83
N THR A 123 -16.69 -3.53 13.90
CA THR A 123 -17.14 -2.94 15.17
C THR A 123 -16.04 -2.09 15.79
N VAL A 124 -14.81 -2.61 15.84
CA VAL A 124 -13.65 -1.87 16.35
C VAL A 124 -13.39 -0.64 15.49
N LEU A 125 -13.40 -0.79 14.17
CA LEU A 125 -13.17 0.32 13.24
C LEU A 125 -14.23 1.43 13.40
N THR A 126 -15.50 1.05 13.52
CA THR A 126 -16.61 1.98 13.78
C THR A 126 -16.44 2.72 15.10
N ASN A 127 -16.00 2.03 16.16
CA ASN A 127 -15.76 2.63 17.46
C ASN A 127 -14.57 3.61 17.43
N ILE A 128 -13.53 3.32 16.64
CA ILE A 128 -12.40 4.22 16.42
C ILE A 128 -12.88 5.51 15.73
N VAL A 129 -13.63 5.40 14.63
CA VAL A 129 -14.15 6.55 13.88
C VAL A 129 -15.03 7.46 14.75
N LYS A 130 -15.86 6.89 15.62
CA LYS A 130 -16.77 7.65 16.49
C LYS A 130 -16.09 8.27 17.72
N ASN A 131 -14.86 7.89 18.02
CA ASN A 131 -14.20 8.31 19.24
C ASN A 131 -13.62 9.72 19.09
N GLU A 132 -14.10 10.67 19.89
CA GLU A 132 -13.68 12.08 19.82
C GLU A 132 -12.22 12.31 20.24
N CYS A 133 -11.56 11.32 20.85
CA CYS A 133 -10.13 11.39 21.18
C CYS A 133 -9.23 11.52 19.96
N TRP A 134 -9.75 11.27 18.76
CA TRP A 134 -9.02 11.31 17.49
C TRP A 134 -9.20 12.63 16.71
N ASN A 135 -9.71 13.67 17.37
CA ASN A 135 -9.86 14.99 16.77
C ASN A 135 -8.51 15.74 16.74
N SER A 136 -8.20 16.42 15.64
CA SER A 136 -6.91 17.10 15.38
C SER A 136 -6.49 18.11 16.46
N SER A 137 -7.43 18.57 17.29
CA SER A 137 -7.19 19.48 18.42
C SER A 137 -6.40 18.88 19.59
N ARG A 138 -6.19 17.55 19.66
CA ARG A 138 -5.35 16.89 20.68
C ARG A 138 -3.97 16.57 20.12
N ASN A 139 -3.13 17.60 20.03
CA ASN A 139 -1.78 17.59 19.45
C ASN A 139 -0.70 16.84 20.26
N ASP A 140 -0.89 15.55 20.55
CA ASP A 140 0.23 14.66 20.91
C ASP A 140 0.57 13.77 19.71
N VAL A 141 1.33 14.36 18.79
CA VAL A 141 1.67 13.89 17.43
C VAL A 141 2.28 12.47 17.38
N CYS A 142 2.65 11.88 18.51
CA CYS A 142 3.33 10.58 18.59
C CYS A 142 2.41 9.38 18.93
N LEU A 143 1.16 9.62 19.32
CA LEU A 143 0.23 8.58 19.80
C LEU A 143 -0.79 8.05 18.78
N PRO A 144 -1.26 8.80 17.75
CA PRO A 144 -2.39 8.32 16.96
C PRO A 144 -2.03 7.17 16.00
N TYR A 145 -0.92 7.25 15.26
CA TYR A 145 -0.51 6.16 14.35
C TYR A 145 -0.13 4.88 15.10
N SER A 146 0.57 5.03 16.24
CA SER A 146 0.94 3.91 17.10
C SER A 146 -0.28 3.28 17.78
N VAL A 147 -1.32 4.06 18.12
CA VAL A 147 -2.57 3.55 18.73
C VAL A 147 -3.54 3.00 17.69
N LEU A 148 -3.58 3.51 16.45
CA LEU A 148 -4.37 2.90 15.37
C LEU A 148 -3.79 1.53 15.03
N LEU A 149 -2.47 1.46 14.86
CA LEU A 149 -1.76 0.18 14.75
C LEU A 149 -1.91 -0.67 16.00
N CYS A 150 -1.84 -0.14 17.22
CA CYS A 150 -1.97 -0.93 18.45
C CYS A 150 -3.40 -1.46 18.66
N SER A 151 -4.42 -0.69 18.26
CA SER A 151 -5.83 -1.13 18.27
C SER A 151 -6.07 -2.19 17.20
N CYS A 152 -5.50 -2.03 16.00
CA CYS A 152 -5.49 -3.07 14.98
C CYS A 152 -4.68 -4.30 15.44
N CYS A 153 -3.53 -4.13 16.08
CA CYS A 153 -2.74 -5.20 16.68
C CYS A 153 -3.50 -5.89 17.80
N SER A 154 -4.32 -5.19 18.57
CA SER A 154 -5.20 -5.80 19.56
C SER A 154 -6.20 -6.76 18.89
N ILE A 155 -6.64 -6.47 17.66
CA ILE A 155 -7.42 -7.41 16.85
C ILE A 155 -6.55 -8.61 16.40
N LEU A 156 -5.26 -8.38 16.09
CA LEU A 156 -4.31 -9.42 15.65
C LEU A 156 -3.78 -10.33 16.77
N PHE A 157 -3.80 -9.91 18.03
CA PHE A 157 -3.23 -10.64 19.17
C PHE A 157 -4.27 -11.26 20.10
N THR A 158 -5.58 -11.09 19.82
CA THR A 158 -6.67 -11.83 20.50
C THR A 158 -7.07 -13.14 19.80
N SER A 159 -6.33 -13.56 18.77
CA SER A 159 -6.50 -14.83 18.05
C SER A 159 -5.56 -15.92 18.57
#